data_AF-A0A7X9GSL5-F1
#
_entry.id   AF-A0A7X9GSL5-F1
#
_cell.length_a   1.000
_cell.length_b   1.000
_cell.length_c   1.000
_cell.angle_alpha   90.00
_cell.angle_beta   90.00
_cell.angle_gamma   90.00
#
_symmetry.space_group_name_H-M   'P 1'
#
loop_
_entity.id
_entity.type
_entity.pdbx_description
1 polymer ?
#
loop_
_entity_poly.entity_id
_entity_poly.type
_entity_poly.pdbx_seq_one_letter_code
_entity_poly.pdbx_strand_id
1 'polypeptide(L)'
;MMIGGDVDPVGAARKELRQIFPHDEDLEAAAGWARGVLEGEGLDPDAVSLRSVRALRKHDRRLSRVAARYLANIAAGKEPRSGGGGTSPLLM
;
A
#
# COMPACT_ATOMS: atom_id res chain seq x y z
N MET A 1 -22.73 10.50 14.81
CA MET A 1 -22.65 10.80 13.36
C MET A 1 -21.57 11.86 13.20
N MET A 2 -20.38 11.49 12.74
CA MET A 2 -19.32 12.42 12.35
C MET A 2 -18.78 11.92 11.01
N ILE A 3 -19.30 12.51 9.94
CA ILE A 3 -18.78 12.41 8.58
C ILE A 3 -17.74 13.53 8.46
N GLY A 4 -16.52 13.21 8.07
CA GLY A 4 -15.49 14.21 7.77
C GLY A 4 -14.33 14.26 8.78
N GLY A 5 -13.65 13.13 9.00
CA GLY A 5 -12.24 13.17 9.32
C GLY A 5 -11.50 12.79 8.04
N ASP A 6 -10.63 13.67 7.55
CA ASP A 6 -9.64 13.33 6.53
C ASP A 6 -8.68 12.30 7.15
N VAL A 7 -9.14 11.05 7.28
CA VAL A 7 -8.34 9.97 7.85
C VAL A 7 -7.39 9.58 6.76
N ASP A 8 -6.20 10.19 6.75
CA ASP A 8 -5.11 9.92 5.82
C ASP A 8 -4.93 8.40 5.68
N PRO A 9 -5.46 7.80 4.59
CA PRO A 9 -5.46 6.35 4.44
C PRO A 9 -4.05 5.84 4.16
N VAL A 10 -3.19 6.70 3.62
CA VAL A 10 -1.77 6.42 3.39
C VAL A 10 -1.03 6.42 4.73
N GLY A 11 -1.24 7.44 5.57
CA GLY A 11 -0.68 7.52 6.92
C GLY A 11 -1.10 6.34 7.79
N ALA A 12 -2.37 5.94 7.73
CA ALA A 12 -2.88 4.76 8.43
C ALA A 12 -2.22 3.46 7.95
N ALA A 13 -2.11 3.27 6.62
CA ALA A 13 -1.43 2.12 6.04
C ALA A 13 0.06 2.07 6.43
N ARG A 14 0.76 3.20 6.40
CA ARG A 14 2.17 3.29 6.83
C ARG A 14 2.34 2.92 8.29
N LYS A 15 1.47 3.44 9.16
CA LYS A 15 1.52 3.13 10.60
C LYS A 15 1.30 1.65 10.86
N GLU A 16 0.35 1.03 10.15
CA GLU A 16 0.08 -0.40 10.25
C GLU A 16 1.26 -1.24 9.74
N LEU A 17 1.83 -0.89 8.58
CA LEU A 17 2.99 -1.59 8.03
C LEU A 17 4.21 -1.50 8.95
N ARG A 18 4.44 -0.37 9.62
CA ARG A 18 5.49 -0.25 10.64
C ARG A 18 5.28 -1.16 11.86
N GLN A 19 4.04 -1.54 12.16
CA GLN A 19 3.77 -2.50 13.24
C GLN A 19 4.03 -3.95 12.80
N ILE A 20 3.84 -4.24 11.50
CA ILE A 20 4.05 -5.57 10.93
C ILE A 20 5.53 -5.79 10.58
N PHE A 21 6.19 -4.74 10.07
CA PHE A 21 7.60 -4.71 9.66
C PHE A 21 8.36 -3.64 10.47
N PRO A 22 8.64 -3.89 11.77
CA PRO A 22 9.19 -2.87 12.67
C PRO A 22 10.63 -2.44 12.37
N HIS A 23 11.39 -3.24 11.63
CA HIS A 23 12.79 -2.96 11.27
C HIS A 23 12.96 -2.45 9.84
N ASP A 24 11.87 -2.12 9.16
CA ASP A 24 11.86 -1.77 7.75
C ASP A 24 11.27 -0.36 7.56
N GLU A 25 12.07 0.65 7.90
CA GLU A 25 11.64 2.05 7.92
C GLU A 25 11.22 2.56 6.53
N ASP A 26 11.95 2.12 5.50
CA ASP A 26 11.75 2.48 4.09
C ASP A 26 10.77 1.53 3.37
N LEU A 27 10.28 0.50 4.04
CA LEU A 27 9.38 -0.54 3.49
C LEU A 27 10.00 -1.33 2.32
N GLU A 28 11.33 -1.38 2.21
CA GLU A 28 12.03 -2.11 1.15
C GLU A 28 11.87 -3.63 1.32
N ALA A 29 12.03 -4.13 2.55
CA ALA A 29 11.87 -5.55 2.85
C ALA A 29 10.41 -6.00 2.69
N ALA A 30 9.46 -5.14 3.08
CA ALA A 30 8.02 -5.35 2.93
C ALA A 30 7.64 -5.37 1.44
N ALA A 31 8.21 -4.47 0.62
CA ALA A 31 7.99 -4.45 -0.82
C ALA A 31 8.58 -5.70 -1.50
N GLY A 32 9.78 -6.12 -1.09
CA GLY A 32 10.41 -7.36 -1.55
C GLY A 32 9.59 -8.61 -1.18
N TRP A 33 9.10 -8.68 0.06
CA TRP A 33 8.18 -9.72 0.49
C TRP A 33 6.90 -9.75 -0.36
N ALA A 34 6.29 -8.57 -0.58
CA ALA A 34 5.08 -8.47 -1.37
C ALA A 34 5.29 -8.91 -2.83
N ARG A 35 6.42 -8.53 -3.47
CA ARG A 35 6.80 -9.04 -4.79
C ARG A 35 6.87 -10.57 -4.80
N GLY A 36 7.61 -11.16 -3.86
CA GLY A 36 7.74 -12.62 -3.76
C GLY A 36 6.40 -13.35 -3.56
N VAL A 37 5.48 -12.78 -2.78
CA VAL A 37 4.12 -13.33 -2.62
C VAL A 37 3.32 -13.26 -3.91
N LEU A 38 3.38 -12.13 -4.64
CA LEU A 38 2.65 -11.97 -5.89
C LEU A 38 3.18 -12.91 -6.97
N GLU A 39 4.49 -12.98 -7.14
CA GLU A 39 5.14 -13.91 -8.06
C GLU A 39 4.82 -15.37 -7.72
N GLY A 40 4.85 -15.73 -6.44
CA GLY A 40 4.50 -17.07 -5.96
C GLY A 40 3.04 -17.47 -6.19
N GLU A 41 2.12 -16.52 -6.28
CA GLU A 41 0.72 -16.75 -6.66
C GLU A 41 0.47 -16.59 -8.18
N GLY A 42 1.54 -16.43 -8.98
CA GLY A 42 1.45 -16.23 -10.43
C GLY A 42 0.81 -14.89 -10.83
N LEU A 43 0.89 -13.89 -9.97
CA LEU A 43 0.40 -12.54 -10.21
C LEU A 43 1.54 -11.63 -10.63
N ASP A 44 1.26 -10.72 -11.57
CA ASP A 44 2.19 -9.68 -11.98
C ASP A 44 2.37 -8.66 -10.83
N PRO A 45 3.59 -8.50 -10.28
CA PRO A 45 3.86 -7.56 -9.20
C PRO A 45 3.70 -6.09 -9.62
N ASP A 46 3.82 -5.77 -10.91
CA ASP A 46 3.74 -4.40 -11.42
C ASP A 46 2.28 -4.00 -11.76
N ALA A 47 1.37 -4.99 -11.84
CA ALA A 47 -0.05 -4.82 -12.12
C ALA A 47 -0.93 -5.00 -10.87
N VAL A 48 -1.01 -3.95 -10.06
CA VAL A 48 -1.78 -3.94 -8.80
C VAL A 48 -3.28 -4.16 -9.03
N SER A 49 -3.79 -5.33 -8.65
CA SER A 49 -5.19 -5.72 -8.80
C SER A 49 -5.86 -6.09 -7.47
N LEU A 50 -7.16 -6.37 -7.48
CA LEU A 50 -7.85 -6.95 -6.32
C LEU A 50 -7.32 -8.35 -5.96
N ARG A 51 -6.80 -9.10 -6.93
CA ARG A 51 -6.16 -10.40 -6.68
C ARG A 51 -4.88 -10.21 -5.89
N SER A 52 -4.09 -9.18 -6.22
CA SER A 52 -2.86 -8.83 -5.50
C SER A 52 -3.15 -8.54 -4.02
N VAL A 53 -4.16 -7.72 -3.74
CA VAL A 53 -4.59 -7.41 -2.35
C VAL A 53 -5.06 -8.67 -1.60
N ARG A 54 -5.82 -9.55 -2.28
CA ARG A 54 -6.29 -10.80 -1.68
C ARG A 54 -5.16 -11.77 -1.40
N ALA A 55 -4.19 -11.87 -2.30
CA ALA A 55 -3.00 -12.71 -2.13
C ALA A 55 -2.19 -12.27 -0.91
N LEU A 56 -1.85 -10.98 -0.80
CA LEU A 56 -1.10 -10.47 0.36
C LEU A 56 -1.81 -10.76 1.69
N ARG A 57 -3.13 -10.53 1.76
CA ARG A 57 -3.92 -10.82 2.97
C ARG A 57 -4.12 -12.31 3.27
N LYS A 58 -4.01 -13.17 2.25
CA LYS A 58 -4.04 -14.62 2.42
C LYS A 58 -2.76 -15.10 3.10
N HIS A 59 -1.62 -14.51 2.75
CA HIS A 59 -0.30 -14.82 3.32
C HIS A 59 -0.04 -14.16 4.67
N ASP A 60 -0.49 -12.91 4.87
CA ASP A 60 -0.48 -12.26 6.18
C ASP A 60 -1.84 -11.62 6.50
N ARG A 61 -2.57 -12.24 7.45
CA ARG A 61 -3.89 -11.77 7.88
C ARG A 61 -3.86 -10.53 8.76
N ARG A 62 -2.69 -10.12 9.26
CA ARG A 62 -2.51 -8.88 10.03
C ARG A 62 -2.69 -7.66 9.14
N LEU A 63 -2.50 -7.82 7.82
CA LEU A 63 -2.74 -6.78 6.84
C LEU A 63 -4.23 -6.46 6.67
N SER A 64 -4.56 -5.20 6.90
CA SER A 64 -5.80 -4.58 6.46
C SER A 64 -5.85 -4.48 4.95
N ARG A 65 -7.04 -4.21 4.41
CA ARG A 65 -7.22 -4.02 2.96
C ARG A 65 -6.43 -2.81 2.46
N VAL A 66 -6.35 -1.73 3.25
CA VAL A 66 -5.67 -0.49 2.86
C VAL A 66 -4.17 -0.69 2.90
N ALA A 67 -3.63 -1.31 3.96
CA ALA A 67 -2.21 -1.65 4.05
C ALA A 67 -1.77 -2.60 2.92
N ALA A 68 -2.55 -3.64 2.63
CA ALA A 68 -2.25 -4.56 1.52
C ALA A 68 -2.29 -3.86 0.15
N ARG A 69 -3.23 -2.94 -0.09
CA ARG A 69 -3.27 -2.17 -1.34
C ARG A 69 -2.09 -1.22 -1.43
N TYR A 70 -1.74 -0.54 -0.34
CA TYR A 70 -0.60 0.36 -0.27
C TYR A 70 0.71 -0.39 -0.56
N LEU A 71 0.91 -1.53 0.11
CA LEU A 71 2.08 -2.38 -0.07
C LEU A 71 2.21 -2.92 -1.50
N ALA A 72 1.09 -3.32 -2.12
CA ALA A 72 1.09 -3.75 -3.51
C ALA A 72 1.43 -2.60 -4.49
N ASN A 73 1.11 -1.34 -4.17
CA ASN A 73 1.56 -0.20 -4.98
C ASN A 73 3.07 0.04 -4.85
N ILE A 74 3.61 -0.03 -3.63
CA ILE A 74 5.07 0.08 -3.41
C ILE A 74 5.80 -1.04 -4.14
N ALA A 75 5.31 -2.28 -4.04
CA ALA A 75 5.86 -3.43 -4.75
C ALA A 75 5.87 -3.23 -6.28
N ALA A 76 4.90 -2.50 -6.84
CA ALA A 76 4.84 -2.15 -8.25
C ALA A 76 5.72 -0.92 -8.62
N GLY A 77 6.51 -0.38 -7.70
CA GLY A 77 7.25 0.87 -7.89
C GLY A 77 6.35 2.10 -8.07
N LYS A 78 5.08 2.00 -7.68
CA LYS A 78 4.12 3.11 -7.80
C LYS A 78 4.12 3.87 -6.49
N GLU A 79 4.54 5.14 -6.55
CA GLU A 79 4.46 6.01 -5.40
C GLU A 79 2.98 6.16 -4.99
N PRO A 80 2.60 5.75 -3.78
CA PRO A 80 1.23 5.84 -3.32
C PRO A 80 0.92 7.33 -3.21
N ARG A 81 0.04 7.81 -4.10
CA ARG A 81 -0.40 9.21 -4.13
C ARG A 81 -1.01 9.57 -2.78
N SER A 82 -0.20 10.13 -1.89
CA SER A 82 -0.69 10.98 -0.80
C SER A 82 -1.50 12.07 -1.48
N GLY A 83 -2.74 12.26 -1.06
CA GLY A 83 -3.60 13.33 -1.54
C GLY A 83 -3.04 14.69 -1.15
N GLY A 84 -1.99 15.15 -1.84
CA GLY A 84 -1.61 16.55 -1.95
C GLY A 84 -2.18 17.02 -3.27
N GLY A 85 -3.20 17.87 -3.20
CA GLY A 85 -3.72 18.57 -4.36
C GLY A 85 -2.59 19.35 -5.02
N GLY A 86 -2.01 18.77 -6.07
CA GLY A 86 -1.36 19.51 -7.12
C GLY A 86 -2.41 20.23 -7.97
N THR A 87 -3.23 21.10 -7.36
CA THR A 87 -3.66 22.30 -8.07
C THR A 87 -2.41 23.13 -8.25
N SER A 88 -1.68 22.82 -9.33
CA SER A 88 -0.91 23.87 -9.99
C SER A 88 -1.92 24.97 -10.31
N PRO A 89 -1.69 26.23 -9.89
CA PRO A 89 -2.48 27.36 -10.34
C PRO A 89 -2.17 27.57 -11.83
N LEU A 90 -2.90 26.84 -12.68
CA LEU A 90 -3.01 27.13 -14.09
C LEU A 90 -4.39 27.75 -14.30
N LEU A 91 -4.42 29.08 -14.20
CA LEU A 91 -5.31 30.04 -14.85
C LEU A 91 -4.77 31.41 -14.38
N MET A 92 -3.98 32.07 -15.22
CA MET A 92 -4.41 33.19 -16.09
C MET A 92 -4.77 34.44 -15.29
#